data_AF-A0AA88NBE6-F1
#
_entry.id   AF-A0AA88NBE6-F1
#
_cell.length_a   1.000
_cell.length_b   1.000
_cell.length_c   1.000
_cell.angle_alpha   90.00
_cell.angle_beta   90.00
_cell.angle_gamma   90.00
#
_symmetry.space_group_name_H-M   'P 1'
#
loop_
_entity.id
_entity.type
_entity.pdbx_description
1 polymer ?
#
loop_
_entity_poly.entity_id
_entity_poly.type
_entity_poly.pdbx_seq_one_letter_code
_entity_poly.pdbx_strand_id
1 'polypeptide(L)'
;MGRMKPAKKGDMECQIYPIVASQDLLLHGPISQRKGSSMYSLALKCLISLSTIILLGLIIAYHAREVQLFVIDNGADDWRIAMTMERVLLIALELLVSAVHPVPGDFKFVWRARLAFTYIPSQAEADLDMVLSVPMFLRLYLIARVMLLHSKLFTDASSRSIGALNKVHFNTRFVMKTLMTICPGTVLLVFSISLWIIAAWTVRVCERYHDAQDVTSNFLGAMWLISITFLSIGYGDMVPHTYCGKGVCLLTGIMGAGCTALVVAVVARKLELTKAEKHVHNFMMDTQLTKRIKNAAANVLRETWLIYKHTKLMKKIDHSRVRKHQRKFLQAIHQLRSVKMEQRKLSDQANTLVDLSKMQSVMYELMSELNDRSEDLERQMLSLEQRVEQLTAGFSALPAHLSATLNAQHAALIRLLQERDTKTPSPNVPALITPTPSANNQASEDSPNTSTSNC
;
A
#
# COMPACT_ATOMS: atom_id res chain seq x y z
N MET A 1 4.51 -9.20 -14.27
CA MET A 1 5.43 -8.04 -14.44
C MET A 1 4.94 -7.17 -15.61
N GLY A 2 4.02 -6.23 -15.38
CA GLY A 2 3.43 -5.43 -16.45
C GLY A 2 4.32 -4.24 -16.87
N ARG A 3 4.70 -4.18 -18.16
CA ARG A 3 5.51 -3.06 -18.69
C ARG A 3 4.63 -1.83 -18.93
N MET A 4 4.62 -0.92 -17.96
CA MET A 4 3.87 0.35 -17.99
C MET A 4 4.30 1.20 -19.18
N LYS A 5 3.38 1.45 -20.14
CA LYS A 5 3.61 2.39 -21.24
C LYS A 5 3.57 3.83 -20.70
N PRO A 6 4.45 4.75 -21.17
CA PRO A 6 4.38 6.15 -20.77
C PRO A 6 3.09 6.81 -21.28
N ALA A 7 2.54 7.75 -20.50
CA ALA A 7 1.44 8.60 -20.96
C ALA A 7 1.90 9.49 -22.14
N LYS A 8 0.95 9.88 -23.01
CA LYS A 8 1.26 10.82 -24.10
C LYS A 8 1.68 12.17 -23.52
N LYS A 9 2.71 12.78 -24.12
CA LYS A 9 3.37 13.99 -23.61
C LYS A 9 2.64 15.31 -23.99
N GLY A 10 1.59 15.25 -24.81
CA GLY A 10 1.06 16.44 -25.51
C GLY A 10 0.09 17.33 -24.72
N ASP A 11 -0.69 16.76 -23.80
CA ASP A 11 -1.88 17.45 -23.27
C ASP A 11 -1.55 18.57 -22.26
N MET A 12 -0.30 18.64 -21.78
CA MET A 12 0.13 19.57 -20.73
C MET A 12 0.68 20.91 -21.28
N GLU A 13 1.16 20.94 -22.53
CA GLU A 13 1.68 22.17 -23.15
C GLU A 13 0.53 23.12 -23.54
N CYS A 14 -0.61 22.58 -23.97
CA CYS A 14 -1.76 23.34 -24.50
C CYS A 14 -2.46 24.30 -23.53
N GLN A 15 -2.27 24.20 -22.21
CA GLN A 15 -2.92 25.09 -21.22
C GLN A 15 -1.98 26.13 -20.60
N ILE A 16 -0.67 25.88 -20.55
CA ILE A 16 0.32 26.87 -20.07
C ILE A 16 0.59 27.89 -21.17
N TYR A 17 0.74 27.43 -22.42
CA TYR A 17 1.05 28.30 -23.56
C TYR A 17 0.08 29.48 -23.76
N PRO A 18 -1.26 29.31 -23.81
CA PRO A 18 -2.16 30.44 -24.07
C PRO A 18 -2.18 31.48 -22.94
N ILE A 19 -1.99 31.08 -21.68
CA ILE A 19 -1.94 32.03 -20.55
C ILE A 19 -0.65 32.86 -20.64
N VAL A 20 0.51 32.21 -20.73
CA VAL A 20 1.81 32.90 -20.80
C VAL A 20 1.92 33.74 -22.08
N ALA A 21 1.57 33.18 -23.24
CA ALA A 21 1.61 33.90 -24.52
C ALA A 21 0.66 35.10 -24.55
N SER A 22 -0.47 35.07 -23.84
CA SER A 22 -1.37 36.23 -23.77
C SER A 22 -0.71 37.45 -23.13
N GLN A 23 0.22 37.22 -22.20
CA GLN A 23 0.92 38.28 -21.46
C GLN A 23 2.28 38.60 -22.09
N ASP A 24 2.98 37.64 -22.71
CA ASP A 24 4.20 37.93 -23.47
C ASP A 24 3.93 38.70 -24.79
N LEU A 25 2.78 38.50 -25.44
CA LEU A 25 2.36 39.31 -26.60
C LEU A 25 2.08 40.78 -26.23
N LEU A 26 1.69 41.03 -24.97
CA LEU A 26 1.56 42.38 -24.39
C LEU A 26 2.91 43.02 -23.99
N LEU A 27 4.00 42.25 -24.00
CA LEU A 27 5.30 42.61 -23.41
C LEU A 27 6.36 43.00 -24.46
N HIS A 28 6.29 42.46 -25.68
CA HIS A 28 7.31 42.66 -26.72
C HIS A 28 6.97 43.70 -27.81
N GLY A 29 5.81 44.34 -27.74
CA GLY A 29 5.38 45.31 -28.76
C GLY A 29 6.04 46.69 -28.61
N PRO A 30 6.77 47.22 -29.61
CA PRO A 30 7.29 48.59 -29.55
C PRO A 30 6.15 49.61 -29.53
N ILE A 31 6.37 50.72 -28.82
CA ILE A 31 5.37 51.71 -28.36
C ILE A 31 4.44 52.25 -29.47
N SER A 32 4.87 52.19 -30.74
CA SER A 32 4.11 52.64 -31.91
C SER A 32 2.86 51.77 -32.22
N GLN A 33 2.81 50.48 -31.85
CA GLN A 33 1.69 49.58 -32.23
C GLN A 33 0.46 49.59 -31.28
N ARG A 34 0.27 50.66 -30.51
CA ARG A 34 -0.67 50.70 -29.36
C ARG A 34 -2.16 50.40 -29.66
N LYS A 35 -2.62 50.50 -30.93
CA LYS A 35 -3.98 50.10 -31.34
C LYS A 35 -4.13 48.61 -31.66
N GLY A 36 -3.08 47.94 -32.11
CA GLY A 36 -3.14 46.50 -32.45
C GLY A 36 -3.15 45.63 -31.21
N SER A 37 -2.23 45.89 -30.27
CA SER A 37 -2.08 45.13 -29.03
C SER A 37 -3.33 45.19 -28.13
N SER A 38 -4.07 46.29 -28.15
CA SER A 38 -5.35 46.44 -27.43
C SER A 38 -6.39 45.41 -27.91
N MET A 39 -6.56 45.23 -29.23
CA MET A 39 -7.53 44.27 -29.78
C MET A 39 -7.14 42.81 -29.49
N TYR A 40 -5.85 42.46 -29.59
CA TYR A 40 -5.38 41.12 -29.23
C TYR A 40 -5.54 40.85 -27.73
N SER A 41 -5.17 41.81 -26.87
CA SER A 41 -5.36 41.73 -25.41
C SER A 41 -6.84 41.52 -25.05
N LEU A 42 -7.75 42.32 -25.62
CA LEU A 42 -9.17 42.20 -25.37
C LEU A 42 -9.73 40.85 -25.86
N ALA A 43 -9.34 40.39 -27.05
CA ALA A 43 -9.73 39.08 -27.56
C ALA A 43 -9.25 37.93 -26.66
N LEU A 44 -8.03 38.03 -26.12
CA LEU A 44 -7.47 37.07 -25.18
C LEU A 44 -8.18 37.10 -23.82
N LYS A 45 -8.45 38.28 -23.24
CA LYS A 45 -9.27 38.44 -22.01
C LYS A 45 -10.67 37.82 -22.21
N CYS A 46 -11.32 38.07 -23.34
CA CYS A 46 -12.63 37.48 -23.67
C CYS A 46 -12.57 35.96 -23.84
N LEU A 47 -11.55 35.42 -24.52
CA LEU A 47 -11.36 33.97 -24.70
C LEU A 47 -11.10 33.28 -23.36
N ILE A 48 -10.27 33.89 -22.49
CA ILE A 48 -10.06 33.45 -21.11
C ILE A 48 -11.40 33.42 -20.37
N SER A 49 -12.17 34.51 -20.37
CA SER A 49 -13.46 34.58 -19.67
C SER A 49 -14.45 33.51 -20.15
N LEU A 50 -14.61 33.35 -21.47
CA LEU A 50 -15.44 32.31 -22.08
C LEU A 50 -14.97 30.89 -21.68
N SER A 51 -13.65 30.64 -21.66
CA SER A 51 -13.10 29.35 -21.20
C SER A 51 -13.41 29.07 -19.72
N THR A 52 -13.46 30.11 -18.87
CA THR A 52 -13.80 29.93 -17.44
C THR A 52 -15.29 29.68 -17.21
N ILE A 53 -16.18 30.28 -18.00
CA ILE A 53 -17.62 29.99 -17.96
C ILE A 53 -17.86 28.51 -18.34
N ILE A 54 -17.20 28.04 -19.40
CA ILE A 54 -17.23 26.62 -19.80
C ILE A 54 -16.67 25.72 -18.69
N LEU A 55 -15.54 26.09 -18.08
CA LEU A 55 -14.92 25.33 -17.00
C LEU A 55 -15.82 25.21 -15.76
N LEU A 56 -16.47 26.30 -15.34
CA LEU A 56 -17.42 26.30 -14.23
C LEU A 56 -18.63 25.40 -14.54
N GLY A 57 -19.16 25.46 -15.77
CA GLY A 57 -20.22 24.56 -16.24
C GLY A 57 -19.80 23.08 -16.18
N LEU A 58 -18.55 22.76 -16.56
CA LEU A 58 -18.00 21.41 -16.46
C LEU A 58 -17.79 20.94 -15.02
N ILE A 59 -17.39 21.82 -14.09
CA ILE A 59 -17.28 21.50 -12.65
C ILE A 59 -18.66 21.20 -12.05
N ILE A 60 -19.68 22.00 -12.38
CA ILE A 60 -21.07 21.76 -11.97
C ILE A 60 -21.58 20.42 -12.54
N ALA A 61 -21.36 20.17 -13.83
CA ALA A 61 -21.75 18.92 -14.48
C ALA A 61 -21.02 17.70 -13.89
N TYR A 62 -19.74 17.83 -13.53
CA TYR A 62 -18.99 16.79 -12.83
C TYR A 62 -19.63 16.46 -11.47
N HIS A 63 -19.91 17.46 -10.63
CA HIS A 63 -20.50 17.20 -9.31
C HIS A 63 -21.94 16.71 -9.39
N ALA A 64 -22.71 17.10 -10.42
CA ALA A 64 -24.01 16.52 -10.70
C ALA A 64 -23.91 15.01 -11.01
N ARG A 65 -22.88 14.58 -11.77
CA ARG A 65 -22.60 13.15 -12.00
C ARG A 65 -22.08 12.43 -10.76
N GLU A 66 -21.26 13.10 -9.94
CA GLU A 66 -20.78 12.55 -8.66
C GLU A 66 -21.95 12.28 -7.69
N VAL A 67 -22.88 13.23 -7.58
CA VAL A 67 -24.12 13.08 -6.79
C VAL A 67 -25.02 11.99 -7.36
N GLN A 68 -25.24 11.95 -8.67
CA GLN A 68 -26.02 10.86 -9.30
C GLN A 68 -25.42 9.47 -9.03
N LEU A 69 -24.10 9.33 -9.09
CA LEU A 69 -23.43 8.06 -8.81
C LEU A 69 -23.59 7.66 -7.34
N PHE A 70 -23.44 8.60 -6.39
CA PHE A 70 -23.71 8.33 -4.97
C PHE A 70 -25.17 7.92 -4.71
N VAL A 71 -26.12 8.58 -5.37
CA VAL A 71 -27.57 8.29 -5.26
C VAL A 71 -27.89 6.88 -5.75
N ILE A 72 -27.31 6.47 -6.90
CA ILE A 72 -27.43 5.12 -7.46
C ILE A 72 -26.76 4.08 -6.55
N ASP A 73 -25.51 4.31 -6.11
CA ASP A 73 -24.74 3.39 -5.27
C ASP A 73 -25.41 3.10 -3.91
N ASN A 74 -26.29 3.99 -3.43
CA ASN A 74 -27.03 3.83 -2.17
C ASN A 74 -28.53 3.51 -2.36
N GLY A 75 -29.02 3.38 -3.59
CA GLY A 75 -30.43 3.08 -3.88
C GLY A 75 -31.41 4.14 -3.39
N ALA A 76 -31.02 5.42 -3.37
CA ALA A 76 -31.89 6.53 -3.00
C ALA A 76 -32.56 7.15 -4.23
N ASP A 77 -33.78 7.67 -4.10
CA ASP A 77 -34.44 8.44 -5.17
C ASP A 77 -34.13 9.95 -5.09
N ASP A 78 -33.87 10.46 -3.88
CA ASP A 78 -33.84 11.89 -3.60
C ASP A 78 -32.40 12.44 -3.50
N TRP A 79 -31.95 13.15 -4.53
CA TRP A 79 -30.58 13.72 -4.61
C TRP A 79 -30.24 14.67 -3.43
N ARG A 80 -31.27 15.22 -2.77
CA ARG A 80 -31.13 16.08 -1.59
C ARG A 80 -30.43 15.37 -0.43
N ILE A 81 -30.64 14.07 -0.28
CA ILE A 81 -30.03 13.24 0.77
C ILE A 81 -28.51 13.16 0.60
N ALA A 82 -28.02 13.21 -0.64
CA ALA A 82 -26.59 13.21 -0.96
C ALA A 82 -25.89 14.58 -0.80
N MET A 83 -26.67 15.66 -0.57
CA MET A 83 -26.18 17.04 -0.62
C MET A 83 -25.96 17.63 0.79
N THR A 84 -24.87 17.20 1.44
CA THR A 84 -24.48 17.73 2.76
C THR A 84 -23.98 19.17 2.70
N MET A 85 -24.10 19.92 3.80
CA MET A 85 -23.60 21.31 3.87
C MET A 85 -22.08 21.40 3.63
N GLU A 86 -21.31 20.41 4.07
CA GLU A 86 -19.87 20.29 3.78
C GLU A 86 -19.62 20.13 2.27
N ARG A 87 -20.36 19.24 1.60
CA ARG A 87 -20.27 19.05 0.14
C ARG A 87 -20.63 20.35 -0.60
N VAL A 88 -21.68 21.05 -0.18
CA VAL A 88 -22.08 22.35 -0.78
C VAL A 88 -20.98 23.40 -0.59
N LEU A 89 -20.40 23.50 0.60
CA LEU A 89 -19.32 24.46 0.89
C LEU A 89 -18.06 24.16 0.06
N LEU A 90 -17.67 22.89 -0.06
CA LEU A 90 -16.53 22.48 -0.89
C LEU A 90 -16.77 22.76 -2.38
N ILE A 91 -17.97 22.49 -2.91
CA ILE A 91 -18.34 22.83 -4.30
C ILE A 91 -18.33 24.35 -4.50
N ALA A 92 -18.89 25.12 -3.57
CA ALA A 92 -18.90 26.58 -3.64
C ALA A 92 -17.47 27.18 -3.60
N LEU A 93 -16.58 26.61 -2.78
CA LEU A 93 -15.16 26.98 -2.74
C LEU A 93 -14.44 26.61 -4.05
N GLU A 94 -14.72 25.43 -4.60
CA GLU A 94 -14.11 24.97 -5.87
C GLU A 94 -14.54 25.86 -7.05
N LEU A 95 -15.81 26.27 -7.08
CA LEU A 95 -16.33 27.24 -8.06
C LEU A 95 -15.76 28.64 -7.83
N LEU A 96 -15.67 29.13 -6.58
CA LEU A 96 -15.08 30.43 -6.25
C LEU A 96 -13.62 30.53 -6.74
N VAL A 97 -12.80 29.54 -6.40
CA VAL A 97 -11.40 29.43 -6.85
C VAL A 97 -11.33 29.37 -8.38
N SER A 98 -12.20 28.57 -9.00
CA SER A 98 -12.22 28.39 -10.45
C SER A 98 -12.77 29.59 -11.21
N ALA A 99 -13.50 30.50 -10.55
CA ALA A 99 -14.05 31.72 -11.14
C ALA A 99 -13.04 32.88 -11.24
N VAL A 100 -11.96 32.90 -10.45
CA VAL A 100 -11.01 34.03 -10.46
C VAL A 100 -10.23 34.10 -11.77
N HIS A 101 -10.45 35.14 -12.58
CA HIS A 101 -9.73 35.41 -13.82
C HIS A 101 -9.70 36.92 -14.11
N PRO A 102 -8.72 37.42 -14.89
CA PRO A 102 -8.78 38.76 -15.45
C PRO A 102 -10.03 38.89 -16.33
N VAL A 103 -10.99 39.70 -15.87
CA VAL A 103 -12.24 39.99 -16.58
C VAL A 103 -11.95 40.98 -17.71
N PRO A 104 -12.56 40.87 -18.91
CA PRO A 104 -12.38 41.82 -20.00
C PRO A 104 -12.80 43.25 -19.63
N GLY A 105 -11.81 44.04 -19.21
CA GLY A 105 -11.88 45.47 -18.89
C GLY A 105 -10.51 45.95 -18.41
N ASP A 106 -10.27 47.26 -18.40
CA ASP A 106 -8.98 47.85 -18.00
C ASP A 106 -9.08 48.45 -16.59
N PHE A 107 -9.17 47.57 -15.60
CA PHE A 107 -9.27 47.93 -14.18
C PHE A 107 -7.90 48.17 -13.58
N LYS A 108 -7.58 49.44 -13.30
CA LYS A 108 -6.34 49.86 -12.63
C LYS A 108 -6.52 50.00 -11.12
N PHE A 109 -5.48 49.66 -10.36
CA PHE A 109 -5.41 49.86 -8.92
C PHE A 109 -4.09 50.53 -8.52
N VAL A 110 -4.11 51.46 -7.56
CA VAL A 110 -2.90 52.11 -7.05
C VAL A 110 -2.24 51.19 -6.02
N TRP A 111 -1.29 50.38 -6.49
CA TRP A 111 -0.53 49.45 -5.66
C TRP A 111 0.51 50.20 -4.82
N ARG A 112 0.18 50.39 -3.55
CA ARG A 112 1.06 51.00 -2.54
C ARG A 112 1.90 49.91 -1.85
N ALA A 113 3.16 49.77 -2.27
CA ALA A 113 4.11 48.89 -1.60
C ALA A 113 5.20 49.69 -0.89
N ARG A 114 5.60 49.27 0.32
CA ARG A 114 6.85 49.75 0.91
C ARG A 114 8.00 48.92 0.35
N LEU A 115 9.10 49.55 -0.05
CA LEU A 115 10.29 48.83 -0.49
C LEU A 115 10.96 48.16 0.72
N ALA A 116 11.16 46.84 0.68
CA ALA A 116 11.47 46.03 1.85
C ALA A 116 12.96 46.08 2.30
N PHE A 117 13.62 47.23 2.10
CA PHE A 117 14.98 47.52 2.55
C PHE A 117 15.12 49.00 2.92
N THR A 118 14.64 49.90 2.05
CA THR A 118 14.66 51.36 2.24
C THR A 118 13.44 51.92 2.99
N TYR A 119 12.37 51.12 3.19
CA TYR A 119 11.08 51.48 3.80
C TYR A 119 10.27 52.60 3.12
N ILE A 120 10.84 53.27 2.10
CA ILE A 120 10.17 54.27 1.26
C ILE A 120 8.87 53.69 0.68
N PRO A 121 7.74 54.43 0.75
CA PRO A 121 6.49 54.04 0.10
C PRO A 121 6.58 54.28 -1.41
N SER A 122 6.64 53.20 -2.18
CA SER A 122 6.42 53.23 -3.63
C SER A 122 4.91 53.18 -3.92
N GLN A 123 4.49 53.91 -4.97
CA GLN A 123 3.13 53.85 -5.49
C GLN A 123 3.21 53.64 -6.99
N ALA A 124 2.73 52.48 -7.46
CA ALA A 124 2.62 52.17 -8.88
C ALA A 124 1.15 52.03 -9.27
N GLU A 125 0.78 52.46 -10.48
CA GLU A 125 -0.43 51.94 -11.11
C GLU A 125 -0.16 50.48 -11.49
N ALA A 126 -0.84 49.55 -10.83
CA ALA A 126 -0.80 48.13 -11.18
C ALA A 126 -2.13 47.73 -11.82
N ASP A 127 -2.03 46.94 -12.88
CA ASP A 127 -3.20 46.42 -13.58
C ASP A 127 -3.79 45.25 -12.78
N LEU A 128 -5.08 45.30 -12.47
CA LEU A 128 -5.75 44.30 -11.62
C LEU A 128 -5.60 42.87 -12.17
N ASP A 129 -5.51 42.77 -13.50
CA ASP A 129 -5.24 41.54 -14.25
C ASP A 129 -3.98 40.79 -13.79
N MET A 130 -2.91 41.51 -13.39
CA MET A 130 -1.68 40.87 -12.92
C MET A 130 -1.87 40.21 -11.56
N VAL A 131 -2.59 40.86 -10.64
CA VAL A 131 -2.93 40.26 -9.33
C VAL A 131 -3.87 39.08 -9.51
N LEU A 132 -4.87 39.20 -10.39
CA LEU A 132 -5.84 38.13 -10.71
C LEU A 132 -5.21 36.98 -11.52
N SER A 133 -4.04 37.16 -12.12
CA SER A 133 -3.31 36.08 -12.81
C SER A 133 -2.72 35.04 -11.84
N VAL A 134 -2.32 35.44 -10.62
CA VAL A 134 -1.71 34.52 -9.64
C VAL A 134 -2.69 33.44 -9.16
N PRO A 135 -3.95 33.75 -8.79
CA PRO A 135 -4.98 32.73 -8.54
C PRO A 135 -5.29 31.79 -9.71
N MET A 136 -5.01 32.16 -10.96
CA MET A 136 -5.28 31.26 -12.10
C MET A 136 -4.46 29.95 -12.01
N PHE A 137 -3.27 30.00 -11.41
CA PHE A 137 -2.43 28.81 -11.20
C PHE A 137 -3.02 27.82 -10.20
N LEU A 138 -3.97 28.21 -9.33
CA LEU A 138 -4.67 27.22 -8.49
C LEU A 138 -5.40 26.19 -9.35
N ARG A 139 -5.95 26.57 -10.52
CA ARG A 139 -6.69 25.67 -11.43
C ARG A 139 -5.89 24.43 -11.86
N LEU A 140 -4.57 24.41 -11.69
CA LEU A 140 -3.74 23.22 -11.92
C LEU A 140 -4.14 22.01 -11.04
N TYR A 141 -4.86 22.20 -9.92
CA TYR A 141 -5.44 21.08 -9.17
C TYR A 141 -6.47 20.29 -10.01
N LEU A 142 -7.13 20.91 -11.00
CA LEU A 142 -8.08 20.23 -11.89
C LEU A 142 -7.36 19.27 -12.85
N ILE A 143 -6.17 19.63 -13.33
CA ILE A 143 -5.31 18.73 -14.14
C ILE A 143 -4.93 17.51 -13.31
N ALA A 144 -4.57 17.70 -12.03
CA ALA A 144 -4.36 16.59 -11.11
C ALA A 144 -5.64 15.75 -10.96
N ARG A 145 -6.81 16.36 -10.68
CA ARG A 145 -8.10 15.65 -10.56
C ARG A 145 -8.40 14.78 -11.78
N VAL A 146 -8.23 15.32 -12.99
CA VAL A 146 -8.44 14.60 -14.26
C VAL A 146 -7.43 13.46 -14.44
N MET A 147 -6.15 13.68 -14.12
CA MET A 147 -5.12 12.64 -14.18
C MET A 147 -5.41 11.47 -13.22
N LEU A 148 -5.87 11.76 -12.00
CA LEU A 148 -6.26 10.72 -11.03
C LEU A 148 -7.51 9.96 -11.52
N LEU A 149 -8.50 10.68 -12.06
CA LEU A 149 -9.78 10.12 -12.55
C LEU A 149 -9.62 9.26 -13.81
N HIS A 150 -8.79 9.66 -14.77
CA HIS A 150 -8.58 8.90 -16.02
C HIS A 150 -7.54 7.76 -15.88
N SER A 151 -6.90 7.63 -14.72
CA SER A 151 -5.94 6.56 -14.46
C SER A 151 -6.64 5.21 -14.29
N LYS A 152 -6.53 4.36 -15.33
CA LYS A 152 -7.10 3.00 -15.40
C LYS A 152 -6.77 2.08 -14.21
N LEU A 153 -5.76 2.42 -13.41
CA LEU A 153 -5.39 1.69 -12.19
C LEU A 153 -6.46 1.81 -11.07
N PHE A 154 -7.23 2.91 -11.05
CA PHE A 154 -8.19 3.23 -9.97
C PHE A 154 -9.66 3.28 -10.44
N THR A 155 -9.91 3.21 -11.75
CA THR A 155 -11.25 3.11 -12.32
C THR A 155 -11.67 1.68 -12.68
N ASP A 156 -10.74 0.72 -12.67
CA ASP A 156 -11.04 -0.67 -12.99
C ASP A 156 -11.95 -1.34 -11.95
N ALA A 157 -12.86 -2.19 -12.42
CA ALA A 157 -13.81 -2.90 -11.56
C ALA A 157 -13.10 -3.91 -10.65
N SER A 158 -12.01 -4.55 -11.12
CA SER A 158 -11.27 -5.51 -10.30
C SER A 158 -10.59 -4.83 -9.12
N SER A 159 -9.95 -3.67 -9.34
CA SER A 159 -9.29 -2.94 -8.24
C SER A 159 -10.31 -2.37 -7.25
N ARG A 160 -11.46 -1.86 -7.73
CA ARG A 160 -12.57 -1.43 -6.86
C ARG A 160 -13.11 -2.56 -5.97
N SER A 161 -13.33 -3.75 -6.54
CA SER A 161 -13.77 -4.94 -5.78
C SER A 161 -12.75 -5.34 -4.70
N ILE A 162 -11.47 -5.43 -5.05
CA ILE A 162 -10.38 -5.71 -4.09
C ILE A 162 -10.32 -4.64 -2.99
N GLY A 163 -10.52 -3.37 -3.33
CA GLY A 163 -10.57 -2.28 -2.36
C GLY A 163 -11.74 -2.42 -1.38
N ALA A 164 -12.94 -2.75 -1.86
CA ALA A 164 -14.12 -3.00 -1.03
C ALA A 164 -13.89 -4.17 -0.05
N LEU A 165 -13.35 -5.29 -0.52
CA LEU A 165 -12.99 -6.44 0.33
C LEU A 165 -11.99 -6.08 1.44
N ASN A 166 -11.06 -5.16 1.17
CA ASN A 166 -10.08 -4.67 2.15
C ASN A 166 -10.55 -3.43 2.94
N LYS A 167 -11.80 -2.97 2.75
CA LYS A 167 -12.36 -1.72 3.32
C LYS A 167 -11.51 -0.47 3.02
N VAL A 168 -10.87 -0.44 1.86
CA VAL A 168 -10.02 0.68 1.39
C VAL A 168 -10.82 1.60 0.46
N HIS A 169 -11.11 2.81 0.93
CA HIS A 169 -11.72 3.87 0.12
C HIS A 169 -10.70 4.49 -0.85
N PHE A 170 -11.11 4.69 -2.11
CA PHE A 170 -10.27 5.22 -3.20
C PHE A 170 -10.07 6.74 -3.13
N ASN A 171 -9.55 7.21 -2.00
CA ASN A 171 -9.34 8.63 -1.73
C ASN A 171 -8.13 9.18 -2.51
N THR A 172 -8.15 10.47 -2.85
CA THR A 172 -7.02 11.18 -3.51
C THR A 172 -5.70 11.00 -2.77
N ARG A 173 -5.72 10.97 -1.43
CA ARG A 173 -4.57 10.69 -0.56
C ARG A 173 -4.01 9.27 -0.72
N PHE A 174 -4.83 8.28 -1.03
CA PHE A 174 -4.37 6.92 -1.39
C PHE A 174 -3.70 6.94 -2.77
N VAL A 175 -4.36 7.54 -3.77
CA VAL A 175 -3.81 7.63 -5.13
C VAL A 175 -2.46 8.34 -5.17
N MET A 176 -2.30 9.45 -4.43
CA MET A 176 -1.02 10.17 -4.34
C MET A 176 0.09 9.34 -3.66
N LYS A 177 -0.22 8.55 -2.63
CA LYS A 177 0.72 7.58 -2.04
C LYS A 177 1.14 6.51 -3.05
N THR A 178 0.19 5.94 -3.80
CA THR A 178 0.47 4.92 -4.82
C THR A 178 1.32 5.48 -5.96
N LEU A 179 1.02 6.70 -6.43
CA LEU A 179 1.79 7.39 -7.46
C LEU A 179 3.24 7.66 -7.02
N MET A 180 3.44 8.15 -5.79
CA MET A 180 4.75 8.31 -5.13
C MET A 180 5.46 6.98 -4.81
N THR A 181 4.78 5.84 -4.90
CA THR A 181 5.38 4.51 -4.71
C THR A 181 5.86 3.93 -6.04
N ILE A 182 5.08 4.10 -7.11
CA ILE A 182 5.36 3.55 -8.45
C ILE A 182 6.50 4.30 -9.14
N CYS A 183 6.38 5.63 -9.29
CA CYS A 183 7.31 6.45 -10.09
C CYS A 183 7.75 7.77 -9.41
N PRO A 184 8.19 7.74 -8.13
CA PRO A 184 8.46 8.95 -7.34
C PRO A 184 9.35 9.98 -8.02
N GLY A 185 10.41 9.55 -8.71
CA GLY A 185 11.34 10.48 -9.39
C GLY A 185 10.65 11.30 -10.49
N THR A 186 9.78 10.69 -11.30
CA THR A 186 9.01 11.40 -12.32
C THR A 186 8.02 12.38 -11.71
N VAL A 187 7.36 11.97 -10.61
CA VAL A 187 6.35 12.78 -9.92
C VAL A 187 6.99 14.01 -9.25
N LEU A 188 8.09 13.82 -8.53
CA LEU A 188 8.85 14.90 -7.89
C LEU A 188 9.50 15.84 -8.91
N LEU A 189 9.93 15.34 -10.08
CA LEU A 189 10.48 16.16 -11.17
C LEU A 189 9.39 17.05 -11.79
N VAL A 190 8.22 16.50 -12.13
CA VAL A 190 7.10 17.28 -12.70
C VAL A 190 6.57 18.30 -11.67
N PHE A 191 6.49 17.92 -10.40
CA PHE A 191 6.12 18.82 -9.30
C PHE A 191 7.13 19.97 -9.14
N SER A 192 8.44 19.68 -9.10
CA SER A 192 9.48 20.70 -8.98
C SER A 192 9.47 21.68 -10.16
N ILE A 193 9.43 21.18 -11.40
CA ILE A 193 9.46 22.04 -12.60
C ILE A 193 8.21 22.93 -12.69
N SER A 194 7.03 22.38 -12.39
CA SER A 194 5.80 23.19 -12.37
C SER A 194 5.84 24.26 -11.27
N LEU A 195 6.31 23.93 -10.06
CA LEU A 195 6.53 24.93 -9.00
C LEU A 195 7.54 26.01 -9.39
N TRP A 196 8.64 25.67 -10.06
CA TRP A 196 9.63 26.66 -10.51
C TRP A 196 9.01 27.67 -11.47
N ILE A 197 8.23 27.20 -12.47
CA ILE A 197 7.55 28.06 -13.44
C ILE A 197 6.51 28.97 -12.75
N ILE A 198 5.69 28.41 -11.86
CA ILE A 198 4.66 29.18 -11.12
C ILE A 198 5.30 30.24 -10.22
N ALA A 199 6.32 29.86 -9.44
CA ALA A 199 6.99 30.77 -8.52
C ALA A 199 7.79 31.86 -9.26
N ALA A 200 8.47 31.52 -10.36
CA ALA A 200 9.20 32.49 -11.18
C ALA A 200 8.25 33.49 -11.84
N TRP A 201 7.11 33.02 -12.36
CA TRP A 201 6.06 33.91 -12.86
C TRP A 201 5.52 34.82 -11.75
N THR A 202 5.26 34.28 -10.55
CA THR A 202 4.72 35.06 -9.42
C THR A 202 5.72 36.10 -8.91
N VAL A 203 7.02 35.80 -8.84
CA VAL A 203 8.07 36.80 -8.51
C VAL A 203 8.16 37.86 -9.60
N ARG A 204 8.22 37.48 -10.88
CA ARG A 204 8.20 38.43 -12.01
C ARG A 204 6.98 39.36 -11.94
N VAL A 205 5.80 38.82 -11.61
CA VAL A 205 4.57 39.62 -11.42
C VAL A 205 4.71 40.63 -10.29
N CYS A 206 5.29 40.25 -9.15
CA CYS A 206 5.38 41.12 -7.99
C CYS A 206 6.51 42.16 -8.03
N GLU A 207 7.67 41.86 -8.64
CA GLU A 207 8.78 42.81 -8.73
C GLU A 207 8.67 43.77 -9.94
N ARG A 208 7.90 43.43 -11.00
CA ARG A 208 7.82 44.19 -12.28
C ARG A 208 7.61 45.70 -12.18
N TYR A 209 6.84 46.17 -11.19
CA TYR A 209 6.55 47.60 -11.02
C TYR A 209 7.47 48.29 -9.99
N HIS A 210 8.48 47.59 -9.46
CA HIS A 210 9.30 48.03 -8.32
C HIS A 210 10.82 47.80 -8.50
N ASP A 211 11.22 46.95 -9.45
CA ASP A 211 12.60 46.84 -9.90
C ASP A 211 12.95 48.01 -10.84
N ALA A 212 13.92 48.84 -10.44
CA ALA A 212 14.40 49.99 -11.22
C ALA A 212 15.52 49.63 -12.22
N GLN A 213 15.93 48.36 -12.27
CA GLN A 213 17.12 47.88 -12.98
C GLN A 213 16.82 46.75 -13.97
N ASP A 214 15.55 46.32 -14.07
CA ASP A 214 15.01 45.31 -15.00
C ASP A 214 15.68 43.91 -14.97
N VAL A 215 16.45 43.60 -13.91
CA VAL A 215 17.15 42.31 -13.79
C VAL A 215 16.21 41.22 -13.27
N THR A 216 15.41 41.53 -12.25
CA THR A 216 14.41 40.60 -11.67
C THR A 216 13.09 40.60 -12.45
N SER A 217 12.79 41.66 -13.22
CA SER A 217 11.61 41.73 -14.09
C SER A 217 11.69 40.70 -15.24
N ASN A 218 12.90 40.31 -15.67
CA ASN A 218 13.15 39.36 -16.73
C ASN A 218 12.85 37.90 -16.32
N PHE A 219 12.12 37.16 -17.17
CA PHE A 219 11.67 35.79 -16.85
C PHE A 219 12.82 34.81 -16.57
N LEU A 220 13.94 34.91 -17.32
CA LEU A 220 15.12 34.07 -17.05
C LEU A 220 15.77 34.41 -15.70
N GLY A 221 15.78 35.69 -15.30
CA GLY A 221 16.28 36.13 -14.00
C GLY A 221 15.39 35.65 -12.84
N ALA A 222 14.08 35.71 -13.01
CA ALA A 222 13.13 35.14 -12.04
C ALA A 222 13.25 33.61 -11.93
N MET A 223 13.43 32.90 -13.05
CA MET A 223 13.69 31.44 -13.07
C MET A 223 15.01 31.08 -12.38
N TRP A 224 16.07 31.87 -12.58
CA TRP A 224 17.37 31.70 -11.92
C TRP A 224 17.25 31.87 -10.40
N LEU A 225 16.70 33.00 -9.95
CA LEU A 225 16.44 33.32 -8.55
C LEU A 225 15.62 32.22 -7.84
N ILE A 226 14.55 31.74 -8.47
CA ILE A 226 13.69 30.68 -7.92
C ILE A 226 14.41 29.33 -7.87
N SER A 227 15.19 28.97 -8.89
CA SER A 227 15.96 27.72 -8.91
C SER A 227 16.97 27.67 -7.76
N ILE A 228 17.71 28.78 -7.56
CA ILE A 228 18.69 28.96 -6.47
C ILE A 228 18.02 28.95 -5.09
N THR A 229 16.85 29.57 -4.97
CA THR A 229 16.07 29.62 -3.72
C THR A 229 15.51 28.24 -3.36
N PHE A 230 14.95 27.51 -4.34
CA PHE A 230 14.43 26.15 -4.15
C PHE A 230 15.53 25.15 -3.76
N LEU A 231 16.70 25.26 -4.39
CA LEU A 231 17.89 24.48 -4.04
C LEU A 231 18.56 24.94 -2.72
N SER A 232 18.05 26.00 -2.08
CA SER A 232 18.58 26.58 -0.84
C SER A 232 20.05 27.01 -0.91
N ILE A 233 20.50 27.47 -2.09
CA ILE A 233 21.88 27.91 -2.35
C ILE A 233 22.07 29.39 -1.97
N GLY A 234 21.17 30.27 -2.44
CA GLY A 234 21.11 31.68 -2.05
C GLY A 234 22.37 32.53 -2.30
N TYR A 235 22.89 32.59 -3.54
CA TYR A 235 24.10 33.37 -3.86
C TYR A 235 24.03 34.87 -3.52
N GLY A 236 22.84 35.48 -3.53
CA GLY A 236 22.65 36.90 -3.20
C GLY A 236 22.97 37.88 -4.33
N ASP A 237 23.22 37.37 -5.54
CA ASP A 237 23.36 38.10 -6.80
C ASP A 237 22.05 38.76 -7.27
N MET A 238 20.92 38.12 -6.97
CA MET A 238 19.56 38.64 -7.19
C MET A 238 18.73 38.46 -5.91
N VAL A 239 17.94 39.47 -5.54
CA VAL A 239 17.11 39.49 -4.32
C VAL A 239 15.79 40.21 -4.59
N PRO A 240 14.62 39.70 -4.17
CA PRO A 240 13.35 40.43 -4.31
C PRO A 240 13.28 41.62 -3.35
N HIS A 241 12.84 42.77 -3.86
CA HIS A 241 12.71 44.03 -3.13
C HIS A 241 11.30 44.26 -2.59
N THR A 242 10.26 43.62 -3.14
CA THR A 242 8.90 43.69 -2.59
C THR A 242 8.63 42.64 -1.50
N TYR A 243 7.67 42.94 -0.62
CA TYR A 243 7.17 41.97 0.37
C TYR A 243 6.51 40.74 -0.27
N CYS A 244 5.90 40.88 -1.46
CA CYS A 244 5.36 39.72 -2.18
C CYS A 244 6.48 38.80 -2.68
N GLY A 245 7.47 39.33 -3.41
CA GLY A 245 8.60 38.52 -3.91
C GLY A 245 9.35 37.83 -2.79
N LYS A 246 9.59 38.52 -1.66
CA LYS A 246 10.15 37.92 -0.44
C LYS A 246 9.28 36.78 0.11
N GLY A 247 7.96 36.94 0.12
CA GLY A 247 7.01 35.89 0.53
C GLY A 247 7.03 34.68 -0.40
N VAL A 248 7.08 34.88 -1.72
CA VAL A 248 7.16 33.79 -2.70
C VAL A 248 8.50 33.04 -2.57
N CYS A 249 9.62 33.75 -2.39
CA CYS A 249 10.92 33.11 -2.13
C CYS A 249 10.93 32.31 -0.82
N LEU A 250 10.32 32.81 0.25
CA LEU A 250 10.19 32.08 1.52
C LEU A 250 9.39 30.77 1.34
N LEU A 251 8.24 30.83 0.67
CA LEU A 251 7.44 29.64 0.35
C LEU A 251 8.21 28.67 -0.56
N THR A 252 8.94 29.18 -1.56
CA THR A 252 9.78 28.40 -2.46
C THR A 252 10.88 27.64 -1.70
N GLY A 253 11.54 28.27 -0.73
CA GLY A 253 12.54 27.62 0.12
C GLY A 253 11.94 26.51 0.99
N ILE A 254 10.78 26.75 1.62
CA ILE A 254 10.06 25.73 2.42
C ILE A 254 9.66 24.53 1.55
N MET A 255 9.15 24.77 0.33
CA MET A 255 8.77 23.70 -0.61
C MET A 255 9.98 22.97 -1.18
N GLY A 256 11.10 23.67 -1.43
CA GLY A 256 12.37 23.09 -1.88
C GLY A 256 13.00 22.17 -0.83
N ALA A 257 13.01 22.59 0.44
CA ALA A 257 13.43 21.75 1.56
C ALA A 257 12.56 20.50 1.70
N GLY A 258 11.22 20.65 1.62
CA GLY A 258 10.27 19.53 1.65
C GLY A 258 10.47 18.56 0.47
N CYS A 259 10.69 19.07 -0.74
CA CYS A 259 11.00 18.24 -1.91
C CYS A 259 12.34 17.50 -1.75
N THR A 260 13.36 18.18 -1.22
CA THR A 260 14.68 17.59 -0.97
C THR A 260 14.59 16.43 0.03
N ALA A 261 13.84 16.60 1.13
CA ALA A 261 13.59 15.53 2.09
C ALA A 261 12.86 14.32 1.45
N LEU A 262 11.89 14.56 0.56
CA LEU A 262 11.22 13.51 -0.20
C LEU A 262 12.16 12.79 -1.18
N VAL A 263 13.06 13.52 -1.85
CA VAL A 263 14.08 12.93 -2.73
C VAL A 263 15.02 12.02 -1.93
N VAL A 264 15.54 12.48 -0.77
CA VAL A 264 16.39 11.65 0.10
C VAL A 264 15.67 10.37 0.54
N ALA A 265 14.41 10.47 0.98
CA ALA A 265 13.61 9.31 1.38
C ALA A 265 13.29 8.35 0.22
N VAL A 266 13.21 8.85 -1.01
CA VAL A 266 13.07 8.03 -2.23
C VAL A 266 14.37 7.35 -2.61
N VAL A 267 15.50 8.06 -2.55
CA VAL A 267 16.83 7.53 -2.85
C VAL A 267 17.20 6.41 -1.87
N ALA A 268 16.96 6.59 -0.57
CA ALA A 268 17.17 5.54 0.43
C ALA A 268 16.46 4.22 0.06
N ARG A 269 15.15 4.28 -0.19
CA ARG A 269 14.32 3.13 -0.61
C ARG A 269 14.66 2.56 -2.00
N LYS A 270 15.52 3.22 -2.79
CA LYS A 270 16.03 2.73 -4.08
C LYS A 270 17.47 2.22 -4.00
N LEU A 271 18.17 2.49 -2.90
CA LEU A 271 19.48 1.92 -2.55
C LEU A 271 19.34 0.66 -1.65
N GLU A 272 18.19 0.46 -1.03
CA GLU A 272 17.83 -0.80 -0.36
C GLU A 272 17.80 -1.98 -1.35
N LEU A 273 18.76 -2.90 -1.21
CA LEU A 273 18.83 -4.13 -2.01
C LEU A 273 17.57 -4.99 -1.84
N THR A 274 17.00 -5.47 -2.94
CA THR A 274 15.87 -6.39 -2.91
C THR A 274 16.23 -7.72 -2.24
N LYS A 275 15.23 -8.50 -1.81
CA LYS A 275 15.44 -9.83 -1.20
C LYS A 275 16.30 -10.76 -2.08
N ALA A 276 16.16 -10.66 -3.41
CA ALA A 276 16.95 -11.43 -4.37
C ALA A 276 18.41 -10.94 -4.45
N GLU A 277 18.64 -9.64 -4.63
CA GLU A 277 19.99 -9.06 -4.68
C GLU A 277 20.75 -9.27 -3.36
N LYS A 278 20.06 -9.15 -2.22
CA LYS A 278 20.61 -9.44 -0.89
C LYS A 278 21.02 -10.91 -0.74
N HIS A 279 20.27 -11.85 -1.32
CA HIS A 279 20.66 -13.27 -1.35
C HIS A 279 21.90 -13.50 -2.22
N VAL A 280 21.98 -12.90 -3.42
CA VAL A 280 23.15 -12.99 -4.30
C VAL A 280 24.38 -12.36 -3.65
N HIS A 281 24.22 -11.19 -3.01
CA HIS A 281 25.26 -10.52 -2.24
C HIS A 281 25.80 -11.41 -1.10
N ASN A 282 24.92 -12.02 -0.29
CA ASN A 282 25.34 -12.89 0.80
C ASN A 282 26.09 -14.14 0.28
N PHE A 283 25.62 -14.75 -0.80
CA PHE A 283 26.31 -15.90 -1.42
C PHE A 283 27.69 -15.52 -1.99
N MET A 284 27.80 -14.35 -2.64
CA MET A 284 29.08 -13.80 -3.09
C MET A 284 30.03 -13.54 -1.92
N MET A 285 29.52 -13.02 -0.80
CA MET A 285 30.32 -12.69 0.37
C MET A 285 30.84 -13.95 1.09
N ASP A 286 30.02 -14.97 1.31
CA ASP A 286 30.49 -16.25 1.86
C ASP A 286 31.50 -16.94 0.94
N THR A 287 31.28 -16.90 -0.38
CA THR A 287 32.24 -17.40 -1.38
C THR A 287 33.59 -16.68 -1.25
N GLN A 288 33.60 -15.36 -0.97
CA GLN A 288 34.84 -14.63 -0.70
C GLN A 288 35.47 -15.02 0.64
N LEU A 289 34.70 -15.09 1.75
CA LEU A 289 35.24 -15.43 3.06
C LEU A 289 35.82 -16.85 3.07
N THR A 290 35.16 -17.82 2.44
CA THR A 290 35.66 -19.19 2.26
C THR A 290 37.00 -19.21 1.51
N LYS A 291 37.18 -18.36 0.48
CA LYS A 291 38.49 -18.19 -0.19
C LYS A 291 39.54 -17.56 0.74
N ARG A 292 39.18 -16.51 1.50
CA ARG A 292 40.08 -15.87 2.48
C ARG A 292 40.52 -16.82 3.59
N ILE A 293 39.62 -17.67 4.09
CA ILE A 293 39.91 -18.71 5.11
C ILE A 293 40.92 -19.72 4.58
N LYS A 294 40.72 -20.24 3.36
CA LYS A 294 41.66 -21.17 2.72
C LYS A 294 43.05 -20.54 2.57
N ASN A 295 43.14 -19.29 2.13
CA ASN A 295 44.41 -18.56 2.01
C ASN A 295 45.07 -18.28 3.37
N ALA A 296 44.31 -17.90 4.39
CA ALA A 296 44.82 -17.68 5.74
C ALA A 296 45.34 -18.98 6.38
N ALA A 297 44.60 -20.09 6.24
CA ALA A 297 45.03 -21.42 6.69
C ALA A 297 46.31 -21.89 5.98
N ALA A 298 46.43 -21.67 4.66
CA ALA A 298 47.65 -21.96 3.92
C ALA A 298 48.86 -21.13 4.42
N ASN A 299 48.66 -19.85 4.75
CA ASN A 299 49.70 -19.02 5.38
C ASN A 299 50.08 -19.51 6.79
N VAL A 300 49.11 -19.91 7.62
CA VAL A 300 49.35 -20.52 8.93
C VAL A 300 50.22 -21.77 8.80
N LEU A 301 49.86 -22.70 7.90
CA LEU A 301 50.64 -23.91 7.61
C LEU A 301 52.05 -23.58 7.12
N ARG A 302 52.18 -22.63 6.18
CA ARG A 302 53.48 -22.21 5.61
C ARG A 302 54.42 -21.65 6.68
N GLU A 303 53.96 -20.69 7.49
CA GLU A 303 54.82 -20.09 8.52
C GLU A 303 55.11 -21.09 9.65
N THR A 304 54.18 -22.01 9.99
CA THR A 304 54.44 -23.14 10.92
C THR A 304 55.60 -24.01 10.43
N TRP A 305 55.55 -24.43 9.16
CA TRP A 305 56.62 -25.22 8.54
C TRP A 305 57.96 -24.47 8.50
N LEU A 306 57.94 -23.17 8.18
CA LEU A 306 59.16 -22.35 8.13
C LEU A 306 59.77 -22.14 9.53
N ILE A 307 58.95 -21.97 10.58
CA ILE A 307 59.41 -21.97 11.98
C ILE A 307 60.05 -23.32 12.32
N TYR A 308 59.38 -24.43 12.04
CA TYR A 308 59.91 -25.77 12.32
C TYR A 308 61.25 -26.01 11.59
N LYS A 309 61.32 -25.71 10.29
CA LYS A 309 62.53 -25.83 9.47
C LYS A 309 63.71 -25.05 10.07
N HIS A 310 63.51 -23.78 10.40
CA HIS A 310 64.58 -22.93 10.94
C HIS A 310 64.90 -23.15 12.43
N THR A 311 64.10 -23.95 13.15
CA THR A 311 64.30 -24.26 14.58
C THR A 311 64.81 -25.69 14.82
N LYS A 312 64.53 -26.65 13.91
CA LYS A 312 64.81 -28.08 14.10
C LYS A 312 65.58 -28.77 12.96
N LEU A 313 65.52 -28.27 11.73
CA LEU A 313 66.14 -28.94 10.56
C LEU A 313 67.47 -28.31 10.11
N MET A 314 67.84 -27.13 10.60
CA MET A 314 69.07 -26.44 10.20
C MET A 314 70.19 -26.59 11.22
N LYS A 315 71.41 -26.89 10.74
CA LYS A 315 72.64 -27.08 11.53
C LYS A 315 73.09 -25.85 12.34
N LYS A 316 72.54 -24.66 12.08
CA LYS A 316 72.67 -23.42 12.85
C LYS A 316 71.30 -22.73 12.89
N ILE A 317 70.95 -22.10 14.02
CA ILE A 317 69.62 -21.51 14.26
C ILE A 317 69.65 -19.99 14.06
N ASP A 318 68.97 -19.50 13.01
CA ASP A 318 68.85 -18.07 12.71
C ASP A 318 67.75 -17.40 13.55
N HIS A 319 68.06 -16.99 14.79
CA HIS A 319 67.10 -16.30 15.68
C HIS A 319 66.46 -15.03 15.08
N SER A 320 67.06 -14.40 14.07
CA SER A 320 66.47 -13.29 13.32
C SER A 320 65.38 -13.75 12.34
N ARG A 321 65.60 -14.87 11.63
CA ARG A 321 64.63 -15.47 10.69
C ARG A 321 63.48 -16.15 11.44
N VAL A 322 63.75 -16.86 12.54
CA VAL A 322 62.72 -17.45 13.40
C VAL A 322 61.76 -16.36 13.93
N ARG A 323 62.28 -15.25 14.47
CA ARG A 323 61.46 -14.09 14.89
C ARG A 323 60.74 -13.35 13.75
N LYS A 324 61.11 -13.58 12.49
CA LYS A 324 60.38 -13.06 11.31
C LYS A 324 59.19 -13.97 10.96
N HIS A 325 59.39 -15.28 10.98
CA HIS A 325 58.32 -16.26 10.73
C HIS A 325 57.33 -16.36 11.89
N GLN A 326 57.77 -16.27 13.16
CA GLN A 326 56.87 -16.21 14.32
C GLN A 326 55.89 -15.03 14.25
N ARG A 327 56.36 -13.84 13.85
CA ARG A 327 55.48 -12.66 13.65
C ARG A 327 54.47 -12.88 12.53
N LYS A 328 54.89 -13.45 11.40
CA LYS A 328 54.00 -13.78 10.28
C LYS A 328 52.98 -14.88 10.62
N PHE A 329 53.40 -15.91 11.36
CA PHE A 329 52.52 -16.95 11.88
C PHE A 329 51.44 -16.35 12.78
N LEU A 330 51.83 -15.52 13.74
CA LEU A 330 50.88 -14.84 14.64
C LEU A 330 49.90 -13.95 13.85
N GLN A 331 50.39 -13.17 12.88
CA GLN A 331 49.55 -12.39 11.97
C GLN A 331 48.56 -13.28 11.18
N ALA A 332 49.01 -14.41 10.63
CA ALA A 332 48.15 -15.35 9.91
C ALA A 332 47.10 -16.02 10.82
N ILE A 333 47.45 -16.32 12.07
CA ILE A 333 46.50 -16.82 13.09
C ILE A 333 45.44 -15.76 13.42
N HIS A 334 45.82 -14.49 13.60
CA HIS A 334 44.87 -13.41 13.83
C HIS A 334 43.94 -13.18 12.63
N GLN A 335 44.49 -13.18 11.40
CA GLN A 335 43.70 -13.09 10.17
C GLN A 335 42.73 -14.27 10.00
N LEU A 336 43.17 -15.50 10.28
CA LEU A 336 42.28 -16.67 10.23
C LEU A 336 41.17 -16.58 11.28
N ARG A 337 41.44 -16.05 12.48
CA ARG A 337 40.44 -15.82 13.53
C ARG A 337 39.45 -14.72 13.13
N SER A 338 39.89 -13.59 12.59
CA SER A 338 39.00 -12.48 12.21
C SER A 338 38.07 -12.87 11.05
N VAL A 339 38.59 -13.48 9.98
CA VAL A 339 37.78 -13.92 8.84
C VAL A 339 36.80 -15.04 9.25
N LYS A 340 37.19 -15.95 10.16
CA LYS A 340 36.26 -16.95 10.72
C LYS A 340 35.16 -16.33 11.60
N MET A 341 35.44 -15.21 12.26
CA MET A 341 34.42 -14.44 13.01
C MET A 341 33.47 -13.68 12.06
N GLU A 342 33.99 -13.13 10.95
CA GLU A 342 33.17 -12.53 9.88
C GLU A 342 32.23 -13.56 9.25
N GLN A 343 32.71 -14.78 8.96
CA GLN A 343 31.87 -15.82 8.36
C GLN A 343 30.74 -16.27 9.30
N ARG A 344 31.00 -16.37 10.62
CA ARG A 344 29.94 -16.63 11.61
C ARG A 344 28.86 -15.55 11.56
N LYS A 345 29.23 -14.26 11.63
CA LYS A 345 28.27 -13.15 11.56
C LYS A 345 27.38 -13.18 10.31
N LEU A 346 27.92 -13.59 9.14
CA LEU A 346 27.11 -13.76 7.92
C LEU A 346 26.21 -14.99 7.98
N SER A 347 26.70 -16.11 8.53
CA SER A 347 25.88 -17.32 8.74
C SER A 347 24.73 -17.04 9.70
N ASP A 348 24.98 -16.34 10.81
CA ASP A 348 23.98 -15.95 11.81
C ASP A 348 22.89 -15.07 11.16
N GLN A 349 23.29 -14.08 10.34
CA GLN A 349 22.36 -13.27 9.56
C GLN A 349 21.56 -14.06 8.52
N ALA A 350 22.17 -15.03 7.83
CA ALA A 350 21.48 -15.87 6.86
C ALA A 350 20.46 -16.81 7.53
N ASN A 351 20.83 -17.38 8.69
CA ASN A 351 19.98 -18.26 9.48
C ASN A 351 18.65 -17.59 9.85
N THR A 352 18.66 -16.34 10.37
CA THR A 352 17.41 -15.64 10.77
C THR A 352 16.30 -15.59 9.72
N LEU A 353 16.65 -15.52 8.42
CA LEU A 353 15.67 -15.54 7.33
C LEU A 353 15.16 -16.96 7.02
N VAL A 354 16.06 -17.94 7.10
CA VAL A 354 15.77 -19.35 6.85
C VAL A 354 14.95 -19.96 7.99
N ASP A 355 15.25 -19.57 9.22
CA ASP A 355 14.60 -20.08 10.42
C ASP A 355 13.15 -19.62 10.52
N LEU A 356 12.80 -18.44 9.98
CA LEU A 356 11.40 -18.01 9.79
C LEU A 356 10.64 -18.96 8.85
N SER A 357 11.24 -19.39 7.74
CA SER A 357 10.62 -20.37 6.82
C SER A 357 10.59 -21.79 7.39
N LYS A 358 11.60 -22.22 8.16
CA LYS A 358 11.57 -23.50 8.89
C LYS A 358 10.47 -23.51 9.94
N MET A 359 10.31 -22.42 10.69
CA MET A 359 9.24 -22.27 11.68
C MET A 359 7.86 -22.41 11.05
N GLN A 360 7.65 -21.94 9.81
CA GLN A 360 6.42 -22.22 9.08
C GLN A 360 6.27 -23.71 8.73
N SER A 361 7.30 -24.38 8.22
CA SER A 361 7.25 -25.84 7.93
C SER A 361 6.93 -26.66 9.18
N VAL A 362 7.69 -26.46 10.25
CA VAL A 362 7.52 -27.14 11.53
C VAL A 362 6.14 -26.86 12.13
N MET A 363 5.59 -25.65 11.96
CA MET A 363 4.24 -25.33 12.43
C MET A 363 3.14 -25.98 11.57
N TYR A 364 3.34 -26.20 10.27
CA TYR A 364 2.43 -27.03 9.45
C TYR A 364 2.51 -28.51 9.85
N GLU A 365 3.71 -29.05 10.06
CA GLU A 365 3.94 -30.42 10.54
C GLU A 365 3.26 -30.64 11.90
N LEU A 366 3.46 -29.73 12.86
CA LEU A 366 2.84 -29.78 14.18
C LEU A 366 1.30 -29.62 14.12
N MET A 367 0.79 -28.78 13.21
CA MET A 367 -0.66 -28.62 13.01
C MET A 367 -1.30 -29.90 12.43
N SER A 368 -0.59 -30.60 11.53
CA SER A 368 -1.02 -31.91 11.03
C SER A 368 -1.07 -32.93 12.17
N GLU A 369 0.02 -33.07 12.95
CA GLU A 369 0.07 -34.04 14.05
C GLU A 369 -0.99 -33.74 15.13
N LEU A 370 -1.31 -32.46 15.37
CA LEU A 370 -2.41 -32.06 16.25
C LEU A 370 -3.79 -32.42 15.66
N ASN A 371 -4.00 -32.29 14.35
CA ASN A 371 -5.23 -32.73 13.69
C ASN A 371 -5.39 -34.25 13.76
N ASP A 372 -4.35 -35.01 13.40
CA ASP A 372 -4.35 -36.47 13.41
C ASP A 372 -4.68 -37.01 14.81
N ARG A 373 -4.07 -36.43 15.86
CA ARG A 373 -4.40 -36.73 17.27
C ARG A 373 -5.80 -36.28 17.68
N SER A 374 -6.34 -35.21 17.09
CA SER A 374 -7.72 -34.77 17.35
C SER A 374 -8.73 -35.78 16.78
N GLU A 375 -8.50 -36.26 15.56
CA GLU A 375 -9.33 -37.30 14.95
C GLU A 375 -9.25 -38.63 15.74
N ASP A 376 -8.08 -39.01 16.24
CA ASP A 376 -7.92 -40.20 17.09
C ASP A 376 -8.61 -40.06 18.46
N LEU A 377 -8.62 -38.86 19.05
CA LEU A 377 -9.41 -38.57 20.26
C LEU A 377 -10.92 -38.62 19.98
N GLU A 378 -11.37 -38.12 18.83
CA GLU A 378 -12.78 -38.18 18.41
C GLU A 378 -13.23 -39.64 18.16
N ARG A 379 -12.40 -40.45 17.47
CA ARG A 379 -12.59 -41.90 17.31
C ARG A 379 -12.69 -42.62 18.65
N GLN A 380 -11.83 -42.26 19.62
CA GLN A 380 -11.89 -42.81 20.98
C GLN A 380 -13.16 -42.37 21.72
N MET A 381 -13.58 -41.11 21.59
CA MET A 381 -14.80 -40.61 22.21
C MET A 381 -16.04 -41.34 21.69
N LEU A 382 -16.18 -41.49 20.37
CA LEU A 382 -17.28 -42.23 19.74
C LEU A 382 -17.30 -43.72 20.16
N SER A 383 -16.13 -44.35 20.29
CA SER A 383 -16.04 -45.74 20.80
C SER A 383 -16.46 -45.84 22.27
N LEU A 384 -16.21 -44.80 23.06
CA LEU A 384 -16.57 -44.75 24.49
C LEU A 384 -18.07 -44.44 24.66
N GLU A 385 -18.62 -43.55 23.84
CA GLU A 385 -20.06 -43.27 23.74
C GLU A 385 -20.84 -44.52 23.34
N GLN A 386 -20.44 -45.23 22.28
CA GLN A 386 -21.07 -46.50 21.88
C GLN A 386 -21.03 -47.56 23.00
N ARG A 387 -19.95 -47.62 23.80
CA ARG A 387 -19.87 -48.52 24.96
C ARG A 387 -20.82 -48.09 26.10
N VAL A 388 -21.02 -46.79 26.30
CA VAL A 388 -21.99 -46.25 27.27
C VAL A 388 -23.42 -46.51 26.82
N GLU A 389 -23.73 -46.38 25.53
CA GLU A 389 -25.02 -46.79 24.96
C GLU A 389 -25.28 -48.28 25.16
N GLN A 390 -24.32 -49.14 24.80
CA GLN A 390 -24.43 -50.59 25.00
C GLN A 390 -24.63 -50.97 26.47
N LEU A 391 -23.92 -50.31 27.39
CA LEU A 391 -24.09 -50.51 28.83
C LEU A 391 -25.50 -50.08 29.29
N THR A 392 -26.00 -48.95 28.79
CA THR A 392 -27.34 -48.40 29.10
C THR A 392 -28.46 -49.30 28.54
N ALA A 393 -28.28 -49.83 27.33
CA ALA A 393 -29.17 -50.83 26.74
C ALA A 393 -29.17 -52.15 27.54
N GLY A 394 -27.99 -52.60 28.00
CA GLY A 394 -27.87 -53.74 28.90
C GLY A 394 -28.61 -53.54 30.23
N PHE A 395 -28.48 -52.36 30.85
CA PHE A 395 -29.19 -52.01 32.09
C PHE A 395 -30.70 -51.89 31.90
N SER A 396 -31.19 -51.40 30.76
CA SER A 396 -32.63 -51.32 30.48
C SER A 396 -33.26 -52.66 30.08
N ALA A 397 -32.49 -53.58 29.49
CA ALA A 397 -32.92 -54.96 29.23
C ALA A 397 -32.90 -55.84 30.49
N LEU A 398 -32.07 -55.53 31.50
CA LEU A 398 -31.88 -56.35 32.70
C LEU A 398 -33.20 -56.69 33.44
N PRO A 399 -34.12 -55.75 33.70
CA PRO A 399 -35.39 -56.04 34.38
C PRO A 399 -36.29 -56.97 33.56
N ALA A 400 -36.28 -56.84 32.23
CA ALA A 400 -37.05 -57.73 31.35
C ALA A 400 -36.53 -59.17 31.44
N HIS A 401 -35.22 -59.38 31.34
CA HIS A 401 -34.62 -60.71 31.49
C HIS A 401 -34.80 -61.30 32.90
N LEU A 402 -34.71 -60.49 33.96
CA LEU A 402 -35.01 -60.92 35.33
C LEU A 402 -36.48 -61.35 35.48
N SER A 403 -37.43 -60.59 34.95
CA SER A 403 -38.85 -60.94 34.98
C SER A 403 -39.17 -62.21 34.19
N ALA A 404 -38.57 -62.38 33.00
CA ALA A 404 -38.73 -63.58 32.19
C ALA A 404 -38.15 -64.83 32.90
N THR A 405 -37.00 -64.69 33.56
CA THR A 405 -36.36 -65.78 34.32
C THR A 405 -37.17 -66.15 35.56
N LEU A 406 -37.69 -65.18 36.31
CA LEU A 406 -38.60 -65.40 37.43
C LEU A 406 -39.90 -66.08 36.98
N ASN A 407 -40.50 -65.64 35.87
CA ASN A 407 -41.70 -66.26 35.31
C ASN A 407 -41.44 -67.70 34.83
N ALA A 408 -40.28 -67.97 34.23
CA ALA A 408 -39.88 -69.33 33.83
C ALA A 408 -39.64 -70.24 35.04
N GLN A 409 -38.97 -69.75 36.08
CA GLN A 409 -38.81 -70.45 37.37
C GLN A 409 -40.16 -70.75 38.01
N HIS A 410 -41.07 -69.77 38.04
CA HIS A 410 -42.40 -69.94 38.61
C HIS A 410 -43.26 -70.94 37.82
N ALA A 411 -43.21 -70.91 36.49
CA ALA A 411 -43.90 -71.87 35.63
C ALA A 411 -43.35 -73.29 35.74
N ALA A 412 -42.02 -73.45 35.88
CA ALA A 412 -41.39 -74.74 36.16
C ALA A 412 -41.82 -75.30 37.54
N LEU A 413 -41.88 -74.44 38.56
CA LEU A 413 -42.36 -74.82 39.89
C LEU A 413 -43.84 -75.21 39.89
N ILE A 414 -44.69 -74.53 39.10
CA ILE A 414 -46.10 -74.93 38.90
C ILE A 414 -46.19 -76.31 38.23
N ARG A 415 -45.37 -76.61 37.21
CA ARG A 415 -45.34 -77.95 36.60
C ARG A 415 -44.92 -79.04 37.59
N LEU A 416 -43.92 -78.79 38.43
CA LEU A 416 -43.49 -79.74 39.46
C LEU A 416 -44.56 -79.97 40.55
N LEU A 417 -45.44 -79.00 40.80
CA LEU A 417 -46.63 -79.19 41.64
C LEU A 417 -47.70 -80.03 40.92
N GLN A 418 -47.96 -79.78 39.63
CA GLN A 418 -48.88 -80.60 38.84
C GLN A 418 -48.40 -82.07 38.69
N GLU A 419 -47.09 -82.31 38.56
CA GLU A 419 -46.48 -83.66 38.57
C GLU A 419 -46.48 -84.33 39.96
N ARG A 420 -46.73 -83.56 41.03
CA ARG A 420 -46.98 -84.09 42.38
C ARG A 420 -48.43 -84.52 42.54
N ASP A 421 -49.38 -83.74 42.03
CA ASP A 421 -50.81 -84.01 42.16
C ASP A 421 -51.28 -85.21 41.30
N THR A 422 -50.63 -85.46 40.16
CA THR A 422 -50.93 -86.64 39.30
C THR A 422 -50.54 -88.00 39.91
N LYS A 423 -49.95 -88.03 41.11
CA LYS A 423 -49.47 -89.26 41.77
C LYS A 423 -50.46 -89.94 42.75
N THR A 424 -51.75 -89.59 42.72
CA THR A 424 -52.78 -90.27 43.53
C THR A 424 -54.01 -90.69 42.68
N PRO A 425 -54.52 -91.93 42.81
CA PRO A 425 -55.50 -92.46 41.85
C PRO A 425 -56.98 -92.44 42.28
N SER A 426 -57.82 -91.80 41.44
CA SER A 426 -59.24 -92.12 41.17
C SER A 426 -60.31 -91.79 42.25
N PRO A 427 -61.64 -91.75 41.93
CA PRO A 427 -62.28 -92.11 40.66
C PRO A 427 -63.40 -91.18 40.08
N ASN A 428 -63.61 -91.32 38.75
CA ASN A 428 -64.89 -91.35 38.00
C ASN A 428 -65.73 -90.10 37.58
N VAL A 429 -66.37 -90.29 36.41
CA VAL A 429 -67.51 -89.61 35.73
C VAL A 429 -67.21 -88.39 34.80
N PRO A 430 -67.86 -88.26 33.59
CA PRO A 430 -67.38 -87.36 32.51
C PRO A 430 -68.41 -86.41 31.83
N ALA A 431 -67.89 -85.37 31.16
CA ALA A 431 -68.46 -84.64 29.99
C ALA A 431 -67.28 -83.92 29.30
N LEU A 432 -67.04 -83.88 27.98
CA LEU A 432 -67.85 -83.72 26.76
C LEU A 432 -68.46 -82.32 26.57
N ILE A 433 -67.83 -81.50 25.72
CA ILE A 433 -68.43 -80.72 24.61
C ILE A 433 -67.34 -79.98 23.80
N THR A 434 -67.45 -80.04 22.47
CA THR A 434 -66.82 -79.22 21.42
C THR A 434 -67.99 -78.67 20.54
N PRO A 435 -67.85 -77.61 19.70
CA PRO A 435 -66.67 -77.28 18.88
C PRO A 435 -66.34 -75.77 18.59
N THR A 436 -65.28 -75.63 17.79
CA THR A 436 -64.72 -74.58 16.89
C THR A 436 -65.71 -73.79 15.97
N PRO A 437 -65.28 -72.88 15.03
CA PRO A 437 -63.99 -72.16 14.77
C PRO A 437 -64.10 -70.67 14.25
N SER A 438 -62.97 -70.09 13.79
CA SER A 438 -62.76 -69.43 12.46
C SER A 438 -62.48 -67.90 12.29
N ALA A 439 -61.78 -67.61 11.17
CA ALA A 439 -61.35 -66.32 10.55
C ALA A 439 -60.16 -65.58 11.24
N ASN A 440 -58.94 -65.41 10.67
CA ASN A 440 -58.32 -65.61 9.34
C ASN A 440 -58.42 -64.46 8.30
N ASN A 441 -57.30 -63.73 8.11
CA ASN A 441 -56.68 -63.17 6.86
C ASN A 441 -55.60 -62.13 7.31
N GLN A 442 -54.38 -61.94 6.76
CA GLN A 442 -53.84 -61.86 5.38
C GLN A 442 -54.23 -60.58 4.61
N ALA A 443 -53.34 -59.86 3.89
CA ALA A 443 -51.86 -60.00 3.69
C ALA A 443 -51.21 -58.70 3.14
N SER A 444 -49.85 -58.68 3.10
CA SER A 444 -48.91 -58.07 2.10
C SER A 444 -49.06 -56.59 1.63
N GLU A 445 -48.29 -55.95 0.71
CA GLU A 445 -47.12 -56.18 -0.22
C GLU A 445 -46.58 -54.75 -0.64
N ASP A 446 -45.36 -54.41 -1.13
CA ASP A 446 -44.00 -55.02 -1.19
C ASP A 446 -42.85 -53.98 -1.50
N SER A 447 -41.72 -54.06 -0.76
CA SER A 447 -40.29 -53.80 -1.09
C SER A 447 -39.80 -52.51 -1.90
N PRO A 448 -38.59 -52.41 -2.56
CA PRO A 448 -37.58 -51.36 -2.19
C PRO A 448 -36.75 -50.67 -3.33
N ASN A 449 -35.73 -49.84 -2.96
CA ASN A 449 -34.33 -49.75 -3.53
C ASN A 449 -33.75 -48.36 -3.91
N THR A 450 -32.44 -48.19 -3.63
CA THR A 450 -31.41 -47.37 -4.36
C THR A 450 -31.53 -45.83 -4.41
N SER A 451 -30.46 -45.01 -4.61
CA SER A 451 -29.00 -45.26 -4.80
C SER A 451 -28.13 -44.05 -4.38
N THR A 452 -26.82 -44.29 -4.26
CA THR A 452 -25.72 -43.32 -4.04
C THR A 452 -25.50 -42.29 -5.16
N SER A 453 -24.97 -41.11 -4.81
CA SER A 453 -23.98 -40.38 -5.64
C SER A 453 -23.13 -39.37 -4.84
N ASN A 454 -21.85 -39.27 -5.16
CA ASN A 454 -20.87 -38.37 -4.53
C ASN A 454 -21.17 -36.88 -4.75
N CYS A 455 -20.74 -36.02 -3.83
CA CYS A 455 -19.80 -34.93 -4.11
C CYS A 455 -19.04 -34.53 -2.82
#